data_AF-A0A2V8KCU2-F1
#
_entry.id   AF-A0A2V8KCU2-F1
#
_cell.length_a   1.000
_cell.length_b   1.000
_cell.length_c   1.000
_cell.angle_alpha   90.00
_cell.angle_beta   90.00
_cell.angle_gamma   90.00
#
_symmetry.space_group_name_H-M   'P 1'
#
loop_
_entity.id
_entity.type
_entity.pdbx_description
1 polymer ?
#
loop_
_entity_poly.entity_id
_entity_poly.type
_entity_poly.pdbx_seq_one_letter_code
_entity_poly.pdbx_strand_id
1 'polypeptide(L)'
;MNLSTLTHIHLLLNHFPTVGFGVGLGLFLVSLYVKSDPMKRAALAIFLIIALMSVPVYMTGKAAQRAIKDQPGVSDVLMERHQDAALLALAFMEITGMMAWLGLWQFRRTSRATNGNWIAVLVLSLITFGLMARAANMGGEIRHPEITVPGADPADNEWIRVTSISDFINATNWAWPTLETLHFIGLSMILGVALIVNLRMLGIAKNISFSALHRLLPWGILGFGLNVSTGMLFFVTIPDQYTQNLSLHIKMILMMIAGVNILYFTMFEEPWKLGPGQDASARAKVVTTVTVLLWVGVIYFGRMMPFIGNSF
;
A
#
# COMPACT_ATOMS: atom_id res chain seq x y z
N MET A 1 -4.72 -8.88 21.97
CA MET A 1 -5.26 -9.90 21.04
C MET A 1 -4.46 -11.17 21.28
N ASN A 2 -5.09 -12.35 21.39
CA ASN A 2 -4.33 -13.60 21.59
C ASN A 2 -3.49 -13.89 20.33
N LEU A 3 -2.23 -14.29 20.50
CA LEU A 3 -1.31 -14.65 19.41
C LEU A 3 -1.90 -15.73 18.50
N SER A 4 -2.67 -16.67 19.07
CA SER A 4 -3.37 -17.69 18.28
C SER A 4 -4.41 -17.09 17.33
N THR A 5 -5.14 -16.05 17.75
CA THR A 5 -6.11 -15.36 16.89
C THR A 5 -5.43 -14.68 15.71
N LEU A 6 -4.24 -14.09 15.92
CA LEU A 6 -3.47 -13.42 14.87
C LEU A 6 -2.97 -14.40 13.81
N THR A 7 -2.58 -15.62 14.21
CA THR A 7 -2.22 -16.68 13.27
C THR A 7 -3.40 -17.07 12.36
N HIS A 8 -4.60 -17.21 12.93
CA HIS A 8 -5.80 -17.50 12.14
C HIS A 8 -6.17 -16.35 11.20
N ILE A 9 -6.04 -15.10 11.67
CA ILE A 9 -6.27 -13.91 10.85
C ILE A 9 -5.27 -13.87 9.68
N HIS A 10 -4.00 -14.16 9.92
CA HIS A 10 -3.00 -14.20 8.84
C HIS A 10 -3.34 -15.24 7.76
N LEU A 11 -3.71 -16.47 8.17
CA LEU A 11 -4.10 -17.53 7.25
C LEU A 11 -5.41 -17.23 6.49
N LEU A 12 -6.30 -16.43 7.08
CA LEU A 12 -7.48 -15.94 6.39
C LEU A 12 -7.11 -14.87 5.37
N LEU A 13 -6.23 -13.95 5.75
CA LEU A 13 -5.91 -12.77 4.94
C LEU A 13 -4.89 -13.05 3.83
N ASN A 14 -3.96 -14.00 3.99
CA ASN A 14 -2.88 -14.26 3.04
C ASN A 14 -3.36 -14.69 1.64
N HIS A 15 -4.56 -15.26 1.55
CA HIS A 15 -5.21 -15.62 0.29
C HIS A 15 -5.65 -14.39 -0.52
N PHE A 16 -5.93 -13.26 0.14
CA PHE A 16 -6.42 -12.06 -0.55
C PHE A 16 -5.35 -11.48 -1.48
N PRO A 17 -4.12 -11.16 -1.03
CA PRO A 17 -3.10 -10.70 -1.96
C PRO A 17 -2.73 -11.75 -2.99
N THR A 18 -2.58 -13.01 -2.60
CA THR A 18 -2.13 -14.07 -3.52
C THR A 18 -3.11 -14.34 -4.65
N VAL A 19 -4.37 -14.62 -4.33
CA VAL A 19 -5.41 -14.90 -5.33
C VAL A 19 -5.85 -13.61 -6.01
N GLY A 20 -6.07 -12.55 -5.24
CA GLY A 20 -6.57 -11.27 -5.75
C GLY A 20 -5.60 -10.60 -6.73
N PHE A 21 -4.28 -10.70 -6.49
CA PHE A 21 -3.29 -10.21 -7.45
C PHE A 21 -3.28 -11.02 -8.74
N GLY A 22 -3.43 -12.35 -8.66
CA GLY A 22 -3.57 -13.22 -9.84
C GLY A 22 -4.81 -12.89 -10.67
N VAL A 23 -5.94 -12.65 -10.02
CA VAL A 23 -7.19 -12.19 -10.68
C VAL A 23 -6.99 -10.83 -11.34
N GLY A 24 -6.35 -9.88 -10.63
CA GLY A 24 -6.01 -8.56 -11.17
C GLY A 24 -5.13 -8.63 -12.42
N LEU A 25 -4.09 -9.47 -12.39
CA LEU A 25 -3.20 -9.71 -13.53
C LEU A 25 -3.93 -10.35 -14.71
N GLY A 26 -4.73 -11.40 -14.47
CA GLY A 26 -5.53 -12.03 -15.52
C GLY A 26 -6.49 -11.04 -16.18
N LEU A 27 -7.22 -10.26 -15.37
CA LEU A 27 -8.11 -9.21 -15.88
C LEU A 27 -7.34 -8.15 -16.66
N PHE A 28 -6.15 -7.76 -16.20
CA PHE A 28 -5.31 -6.79 -16.88
C PHE A 28 -4.86 -7.30 -18.26
N LEU A 29 -4.37 -8.52 -18.35
CA LEU A 29 -3.94 -9.14 -19.62
C LEU A 29 -5.12 -9.25 -20.61
N VAL A 30 -6.27 -9.73 -20.15
CA VAL A 30 -7.49 -9.78 -20.98
C VAL A 30 -7.91 -8.39 -21.44
N SER A 31 -7.82 -7.39 -20.55
CA SER A 31 -8.17 -6.01 -20.90
C SER A 31 -7.26 -5.39 -21.97
N LEU A 32 -5.98 -5.79 -22.02
CA LEU A 32 -5.04 -5.38 -23.05
C LEU A 32 -5.36 -6.07 -24.38
N TYR A 33 -5.68 -7.37 -24.34
CA TYR A 33 -6.05 -8.15 -25.53
C TYR A 33 -7.36 -7.65 -26.16
N VAL A 34 -8.41 -7.50 -25.35
CA VAL A 34 -9.74 -7.02 -25.78
C VAL A 34 -9.77 -5.49 -25.99
N LYS A 35 -8.71 -4.78 -25.59
CA LYS A 35 -8.58 -3.31 -25.67
C LYS A 35 -9.71 -2.57 -24.94
N SER A 36 -10.19 -3.11 -23.82
CA SER A 36 -11.30 -2.56 -23.03
C SER A 36 -10.83 -1.63 -21.91
N ASP A 37 -11.10 -0.33 -22.03
CA ASP A 37 -10.72 0.66 -21.02
C ASP A 37 -11.43 0.48 -19.67
N PRO A 38 -12.74 0.14 -19.59
CA PRO A 38 -13.37 -0.22 -18.33
C PRO A 38 -12.68 -1.38 -17.62
N MET A 39 -12.28 -2.42 -18.35
CA MET A 39 -11.57 -3.57 -17.77
C MET A 39 -10.18 -3.19 -17.27
N LYS A 40 -9.43 -2.35 -18.01
CA LYS A 40 -8.13 -1.86 -17.54
C LYS A 40 -8.29 -1.07 -16.25
N ARG A 41 -9.28 -0.18 -16.16
CA ARG A 41 -9.58 0.60 -14.94
C ARG A 41 -9.92 -0.32 -13.76
N ALA A 42 -10.72 -1.35 -14.00
CA ALA A 42 -11.04 -2.35 -12.98
C ALA A 42 -9.80 -3.09 -12.49
N ALA A 43 -8.93 -3.53 -13.40
CA ALA A 43 -7.67 -4.19 -13.04
C ALA A 43 -6.73 -3.30 -12.23
N LEU A 44 -6.57 -2.02 -12.62
CA LEU A 44 -5.76 -1.06 -11.85
C LEU A 44 -6.34 -0.84 -10.44
N ALA A 45 -7.66 -0.79 -10.30
CA ALA A 45 -8.30 -0.68 -8.99
C ALA A 45 -8.04 -1.92 -8.12
N ILE A 46 -8.09 -3.12 -8.71
CA ILE A 46 -7.74 -4.36 -8.01
C ILE A 46 -6.29 -4.31 -7.53
N PHE A 47 -5.32 -3.97 -8.38
CA PHE A 47 -3.91 -3.87 -7.96
C PHE A 47 -3.70 -2.90 -6.80
N LEU A 48 -4.35 -1.74 -6.83
CA LEU A 48 -4.27 -0.77 -5.74
C LEU A 48 -4.87 -1.31 -4.43
N ILE A 49 -6.06 -1.92 -4.49
CA ILE A 49 -6.70 -2.50 -3.31
C ILE A 49 -5.85 -3.62 -2.72
N ILE A 50 -5.30 -4.48 -3.58
CA ILE A 50 -4.47 -5.61 -3.16
C ILE A 50 -3.15 -5.13 -2.55
N ALA A 51 -2.50 -4.11 -3.11
CA ALA A 51 -1.33 -3.49 -2.50
C ALA A 51 -1.66 -3.02 -1.07
N LEU A 52 -2.69 -2.18 -0.92
CA LEU A 52 -3.12 -1.70 0.40
C LEU A 52 -3.45 -2.82 1.40
N MET A 53 -4.09 -3.90 0.95
CA MET A 53 -4.39 -5.08 1.77
C MET A 53 -3.16 -5.92 2.13
N SER A 54 -2.08 -5.83 1.35
CA SER A 54 -0.87 -6.62 1.59
C SER A 54 -0.08 -6.16 2.81
N VAL A 55 -0.18 -4.87 3.20
CA VAL A 55 0.43 -4.35 4.42
C VAL A 55 -0.11 -5.04 5.69
N PRO A 56 -1.43 -5.06 5.98
CA PRO A 56 -1.96 -5.78 7.13
C PRO A 56 -1.73 -7.30 7.05
N VAL A 57 -1.65 -7.88 5.85
CA VAL A 57 -1.30 -9.30 5.68
C VAL A 57 0.13 -9.56 6.16
N TYR A 58 1.09 -8.72 5.80
CA TYR A 58 2.48 -8.84 6.28
C TYR A 58 2.56 -8.62 7.80
N MET A 59 1.87 -7.60 8.32
CA MET A 59 1.83 -7.31 9.76
C MET A 59 1.29 -8.49 10.57
N THR A 60 0.19 -9.10 10.10
CA THR A 60 -0.38 -10.31 10.73
C THR A 60 0.53 -11.53 10.55
N GLY A 61 1.33 -11.60 9.48
CA GLY A 61 2.35 -12.63 9.27
C GLY A 61 3.48 -12.58 10.29
N LYS A 62 4.04 -11.39 10.56
CA LYS A 62 5.03 -11.19 11.64
C LYS A 62 4.49 -11.53 13.03
N ALA A 63 3.19 -11.32 13.25
CA ALA A 63 2.54 -11.76 14.49
C ALA A 63 2.37 -13.29 14.54
N ALA A 64 2.01 -13.92 13.42
CA ALA A 64 1.89 -15.36 13.30
C ALA A 64 3.23 -16.08 13.52
N GLN A 65 4.32 -15.55 12.94
CA GLN A 65 5.69 -16.06 13.14
C GLN A 65 6.05 -16.11 14.63
N ARG A 66 5.81 -15.01 15.37
CA ARG A 66 6.06 -14.95 16.82
C ARG A 66 5.21 -15.95 17.61
N ALA A 67 4.00 -16.24 17.15
CA ALA A 67 3.10 -17.19 17.81
C ALA A 67 3.53 -18.66 17.65
N ILE A 68 4.31 -18.97 16.62
CA ILE A 68 4.73 -20.34 16.30
C ILE A 68 6.23 -20.58 16.48
N LYS A 69 7.02 -19.54 16.76
CA LYS A 69 8.49 -19.60 16.82
C LYS A 69 9.00 -20.71 17.74
N ASP A 70 8.40 -20.84 18.91
CA ASP A 70 8.85 -21.80 19.93
C ASP A 70 8.19 -23.19 19.79
N GLN A 71 7.46 -23.44 18.70
CA GLN A 71 6.78 -24.72 18.50
C GLN A 71 7.74 -25.81 17.97
N PRO A 72 7.71 -27.03 18.52
CA PRO A 72 8.52 -28.14 18.00
C PRO A 72 8.24 -28.41 16.52
N GLY A 73 9.28 -28.51 15.71
CA GLY A 73 9.17 -28.82 14.27
C GLY A 73 9.03 -27.61 13.35
N VAL A 74 9.01 -26.38 13.89
CA VAL A 74 9.06 -25.14 13.09
C VAL A 74 10.50 -24.65 12.98
N SER A 75 10.99 -24.43 11.75
CA SER A 75 12.36 -23.95 11.51
C SER A 75 12.42 -22.42 11.50
N ASP A 76 13.29 -21.85 12.35
CA ASP A 76 13.60 -20.41 12.37
C ASP A 76 14.12 -19.92 11.01
N VAL A 77 15.00 -20.70 10.37
CA VAL A 77 15.59 -20.37 9.07
C VAL A 77 14.52 -20.28 7.97
N LEU A 78 13.56 -21.21 7.95
CA LEU A 78 12.48 -21.17 6.96
C LEU A 78 11.54 -19.98 7.18
N MET A 79 11.27 -19.62 8.43
CA MET A 79 10.46 -18.45 8.75
C MET A 79 11.14 -17.15 8.32
N GLU A 80 12.44 -16.98 8.60
CA GLU A 80 13.21 -15.80 8.18
C GLU A 80 13.25 -15.68 6.66
N ARG A 81 13.50 -16.78 5.94
CA ARG A 81 13.52 -16.78 4.47
C ARG A 81 12.15 -16.43 3.86
N HIS A 82 11.08 -16.98 4.41
CA HIS A 82 9.72 -16.60 4.00
C HIS A 82 9.46 -15.12 4.26
N GLN A 83 9.89 -14.60 5.42
CA GLN A 83 9.72 -13.20 5.79
C GLN A 83 10.44 -12.27 4.80
N ASP A 84 11.69 -12.56 4.44
CA ASP A 84 12.47 -11.75 3.50
C ASP A 84 11.87 -11.77 2.09
N ALA A 85 11.46 -12.95 1.63
CA ALA A 85 10.74 -13.09 0.37
C ALA A 85 9.40 -12.33 0.38
N ALA A 86 8.66 -12.39 1.49
CA ALA A 86 7.39 -11.66 1.66
C ALA A 86 7.60 -10.15 1.69
N LEU A 87 8.68 -9.66 2.30
CA LEU A 87 9.02 -8.25 2.36
C LEU A 87 9.39 -7.69 0.98
N LEU A 88 10.17 -8.45 0.20
CA LEU A 88 10.47 -8.10 -1.19
C LEU A 88 9.21 -8.09 -2.07
N ALA A 89 8.36 -9.10 -1.93
CA ALA A 89 7.08 -9.17 -2.64
C ALA A 89 6.17 -7.99 -2.26
N LEU A 90 6.09 -7.63 -0.97
CA LEU A 90 5.35 -6.47 -0.48
C LEU A 90 5.84 -5.17 -1.13
N ALA A 91 7.16 -4.94 -1.16
CA ALA A 91 7.73 -3.73 -1.77
C ALA A 91 7.34 -3.58 -3.25
N PHE A 92 7.47 -4.65 -4.04
CA PHE A 92 7.05 -4.64 -5.45
C PHE A 92 5.54 -4.52 -5.64
N MET A 93 4.75 -5.09 -4.72
CA MET A 93 3.30 -4.95 -4.73
C MET A 93 2.87 -3.51 -4.48
N GLU A 94 3.50 -2.81 -3.53
CA GLU A 94 3.26 -1.38 -3.28
C GLU A 94 3.68 -0.50 -4.45
N ILE A 95 4.83 -0.79 -5.09
CA ILE A 95 5.25 -0.08 -6.31
C ILE A 95 4.24 -0.32 -7.45
N THR A 96 3.76 -1.54 -7.62
CA THR A 96 2.72 -1.87 -8.61
C THR A 96 1.42 -1.12 -8.31
N GLY A 97 0.98 -1.11 -7.05
CA GLY A 97 -0.19 -0.37 -6.58
C GLY A 97 -0.07 1.13 -6.82
N MET A 98 1.11 1.72 -6.58
CA MET A 98 1.41 3.13 -6.87
C MET A 98 1.28 3.45 -8.36
N MET A 99 1.84 2.60 -9.24
CA MET A 99 1.71 2.78 -10.69
C MET A 99 0.28 2.54 -11.18
N ALA A 100 -0.47 1.65 -10.51
CA ALA A 100 -1.88 1.43 -10.79
C ALA A 100 -2.72 2.66 -10.41
N TRP A 101 -2.45 3.26 -9.25
CA TRP A 101 -3.04 4.52 -8.81
C TRP A 101 -2.73 5.67 -9.77
N LEU A 102 -1.47 5.80 -10.22
CA LEU A 102 -1.08 6.78 -11.23
C LEU A 102 -1.88 6.58 -12.53
N GLY A 103 -2.07 5.34 -12.97
CA GLY A 103 -2.89 5.01 -14.14
C GLY A 103 -4.36 5.43 -13.99
N LEU A 104 -4.97 5.13 -12.83
CA LEU A 104 -6.34 5.55 -12.51
C LEU A 104 -6.49 7.08 -12.54
N TRP A 105 -5.50 7.79 -11.98
CA TRP A 105 -5.46 9.24 -12.03
C TRP A 105 -5.28 9.78 -13.45
N GLN A 106 -4.43 9.17 -14.27
CA GLN A 106 -4.26 9.56 -15.69
C GLN A 106 -5.56 9.36 -16.48
N PHE A 107 -6.31 8.28 -16.25
CA PHE A 107 -7.65 8.13 -16.83
C PHE A 107 -8.58 9.26 -16.45
N ARG A 108 -8.57 9.68 -15.19
CA ARG A 108 -9.40 10.78 -14.72
C ARG A 108 -9.02 12.10 -15.41
N ARG A 109 -7.72 12.36 -15.54
CA ARG A 109 -7.23 13.65 -16.04
C ARG A 109 -7.24 13.77 -17.56
N THR A 110 -6.92 12.68 -18.26
CA THR A 110 -6.68 12.67 -19.71
C THR A 110 -7.48 11.60 -20.46
N SER A 111 -8.48 10.99 -19.81
CA SER A 111 -9.36 9.92 -20.35
C SER A 111 -8.65 8.61 -20.73
N ARG A 112 -7.32 8.56 -20.65
CA ARG A 112 -6.47 7.38 -20.89
C ARG A 112 -5.21 7.46 -20.04
N ALA A 113 -4.66 6.31 -19.65
CA ALA A 113 -3.31 6.24 -19.12
C ALA A 113 -2.26 6.21 -20.25
N THR A 114 -1.04 6.64 -19.94
CA THR A 114 0.07 6.70 -20.91
C THR A 114 0.59 5.31 -21.25
N ASN A 115 1.16 5.14 -22.44
CA ASN A 115 1.79 3.87 -22.84
C ASN A 115 2.91 3.45 -21.87
N GLY A 116 3.69 4.42 -21.39
CA GLY A 116 4.71 4.17 -20.36
C GLY A 116 4.11 3.61 -19.06
N ASN A 117 2.96 4.13 -18.61
CA ASN A 117 2.28 3.59 -17.43
C ASN A 117 1.80 2.15 -17.65
N TRP A 118 1.27 1.85 -18.84
CA TRP A 118 0.82 0.49 -19.15
C TRP A 118 1.94 -0.54 -19.15
N ILE A 119 3.06 -0.19 -19.79
CA ILE A 119 4.25 -1.04 -19.82
C ILE A 119 4.79 -1.23 -18.38
N ALA A 120 4.87 -0.14 -17.61
CA ALA A 120 5.32 -0.21 -16.22
C ALA A 120 4.44 -1.13 -15.37
N VAL A 121 3.12 -0.96 -15.39
CA VAL A 121 2.19 -1.83 -14.64
C VAL A 121 2.28 -3.28 -15.10
N LEU A 122 2.41 -3.53 -16.40
CA LEU A 122 2.55 -4.89 -16.92
C LEU A 122 3.82 -5.58 -16.40
N VAL A 123 4.98 -4.92 -16.55
CA VAL A 123 6.26 -5.48 -16.12
C VAL A 123 6.28 -5.67 -14.60
N LEU A 124 5.88 -4.65 -13.84
CA LEU A 124 5.86 -4.71 -12.38
C LEU A 124 4.89 -5.77 -11.87
N SER A 125 3.71 -5.94 -12.49
CA SER A 125 2.75 -6.96 -12.07
C SER A 125 3.26 -8.38 -12.34
N LEU A 126 3.93 -8.62 -13.46
CA LEU A 126 4.56 -9.93 -13.72
C LEU A 126 5.67 -10.25 -12.70
N ILE A 127 6.52 -9.28 -12.40
CA ILE A 127 7.58 -9.43 -11.39
C ILE A 127 6.96 -9.69 -10.01
N THR A 128 5.98 -8.86 -9.61
CA THR A 128 5.29 -8.99 -8.32
C THR A 128 4.61 -10.35 -8.19
N PHE A 129 3.95 -10.84 -9.24
CA PHE A 129 3.31 -12.15 -9.24
C PHE A 129 4.31 -13.28 -9.01
N GLY A 130 5.48 -13.23 -9.66
CA GLY A 130 6.57 -14.20 -9.45
C GLY A 130 7.14 -14.15 -8.02
N LEU A 131 7.40 -12.96 -7.50
CA LEU A 131 7.91 -12.78 -6.12
C LEU A 131 6.90 -13.26 -5.07
N MET A 132 5.62 -12.98 -5.29
CA MET A 132 4.53 -13.41 -4.43
C MET A 132 4.33 -14.93 -4.47
N ALA A 133 4.41 -15.55 -5.65
CA ALA A 133 4.38 -17.01 -5.79
C ALA A 133 5.55 -17.67 -5.04
N ARG A 134 6.75 -17.08 -5.12
CA ARG A 134 7.93 -17.51 -4.34
C ARG A 134 7.66 -17.44 -2.84
N ALA A 135 7.19 -16.30 -2.34
CA ALA A 135 6.88 -16.12 -0.92
C ALA A 135 5.80 -17.11 -0.43
N ALA A 136 4.76 -17.35 -1.25
CA ALA A 136 3.69 -18.29 -0.95
C ALA A 136 4.20 -19.74 -0.86
N ASN A 137 5.06 -20.17 -1.80
CA ASN A 137 5.67 -21.51 -1.77
C ASN A 137 6.53 -21.71 -0.51
N MET A 138 7.39 -20.73 -0.18
CA MET A 138 8.20 -20.77 1.06
C MET A 138 7.35 -20.80 2.33
N GLY A 139 6.19 -20.14 2.32
CA GLY A 139 5.25 -20.18 3.44
C GLY A 139 4.67 -21.57 3.69
N GLY A 140 4.50 -22.38 2.62
CA GLY A 140 4.06 -23.78 2.72
C GLY A 140 5.10 -24.68 3.40
N GLU A 141 6.39 -24.44 3.15
CA GLU A 141 7.51 -25.21 3.71
C GLU A 141 7.61 -25.09 5.25
N ILE A 142 7.06 -24.02 5.86
CA ILE A 142 7.13 -23.78 7.31
C ILE A 142 6.36 -24.84 8.11
N ARG A 143 5.25 -25.39 7.58
CA ARG A 143 4.37 -26.33 8.30
C ARG A 143 4.33 -27.73 7.72
N HIS A 144 4.87 -27.92 6.52
CA HIS A 144 4.91 -29.20 5.85
C HIS A 144 6.36 -29.71 5.82
N PRO A 145 6.85 -30.32 6.91
CA PRO A 145 8.16 -30.97 6.87
C PRO A 145 8.19 -32.12 5.84
N GLU A 146 7.03 -32.58 5.36
CA GLU A 146 6.95 -33.60 4.31
C GLU A 146 7.44 -33.12 2.94
N ILE A 147 7.46 -31.80 2.70
CA ILE A 147 7.98 -31.21 1.45
C ILE A 147 9.43 -30.72 1.59
N THR A 148 10.05 -30.89 2.76
CA THR A 148 11.45 -30.54 3.02
C THR A 148 12.32 -31.78 3.14
N VAL A 149 13.60 -31.66 2.78
CA VAL A 149 14.58 -32.72 3.04
C VAL A 149 15.11 -32.53 4.46
N PRO A 150 14.98 -33.54 5.35
CA PRO A 150 15.43 -33.41 6.74
C PRO A 150 16.93 -33.04 6.82
N GLY A 151 17.24 -31.94 7.50
CA GLY A 151 18.63 -31.50 7.74
C GLY A 151 19.31 -30.77 6.57
N ALA A 152 18.59 -30.47 5.49
CA ALA A 152 19.11 -29.64 4.41
C ALA A 152 18.64 -28.19 4.60
N ASP A 153 19.54 -27.32 5.08
CA ASP A 153 19.31 -25.89 4.96
C ASP A 153 19.30 -25.51 3.47
N PRO A 154 18.26 -24.84 2.97
CA PRO A 154 18.21 -24.44 1.58
C PRO A 154 19.37 -23.48 1.26
N ALA A 155 20.03 -23.71 0.12
CA ALA A 155 21.17 -22.90 -0.31
C ALA A 155 20.82 -21.39 -0.34
N ASP A 156 21.72 -20.58 0.23
CA ASP A 156 21.65 -19.11 0.33
C ASP A 156 21.98 -18.44 -1.01
N ASN A 157 21.15 -18.70 -2.02
CA ASN A 157 21.33 -18.22 -3.38
C ASN A 157 20.47 -16.98 -3.67
N GLU A 158 20.20 -16.14 -2.67
CA GLU A 158 19.36 -14.96 -2.88
C GLU A 158 20.09 -13.87 -3.67
N TRP A 159 19.65 -13.66 -4.92
CA TRP A 159 20.21 -12.63 -5.80
C TRP A 159 19.78 -11.20 -5.43
N ILE A 160 18.73 -11.04 -4.61
CA ILE A 160 18.23 -9.77 -4.10
C ILE A 160 17.97 -9.93 -2.61
N ARG A 161 18.88 -9.41 -1.78
CA ARG A 161 18.68 -9.38 -0.33
C ARG A 161 18.09 -8.05 0.07
N VAL A 162 16.92 -8.07 0.70
CA VAL A 162 16.29 -6.86 1.23
C VAL A 162 17.18 -6.21 2.30
N THR A 163 17.97 -7.01 3.01
CA THR A 163 18.92 -6.56 4.03
C THR A 163 19.94 -5.56 3.51
N SER A 164 20.35 -5.61 2.22
CA SER A 164 21.29 -4.63 1.68
C SER A 164 20.73 -3.20 1.68
N ILE A 165 19.41 -3.04 1.56
CA ILE A 165 18.74 -1.74 1.66
C ILE A 165 18.80 -1.25 3.10
N SER A 166 18.48 -2.12 4.06
CA SER A 166 18.53 -1.82 5.48
C SER A 166 19.94 -1.45 5.93
N ASP A 167 20.95 -2.21 5.50
CA ASP A 167 22.36 -1.96 5.81
C ASP A 167 22.81 -0.60 5.29
N PHE A 168 22.45 -0.25 4.05
CA PHE A 168 22.79 1.04 3.46
C PHE A 168 22.17 2.22 4.24
N ILE A 169 20.88 2.11 4.59
CA ILE A 169 20.17 3.17 5.32
C ILE A 169 20.75 3.33 6.72
N ASN A 170 20.99 2.22 7.42
CA ASN A 170 21.55 2.25 8.78
C ASN A 170 23.01 2.72 8.82
N ALA A 171 23.80 2.42 7.79
CA ALA A 171 25.19 2.88 7.69
C ALA A 171 25.33 4.37 7.31
N THR A 172 24.27 4.97 6.76
CA THR A 172 24.32 6.34 6.23
C THR A 172 23.60 7.33 7.16
N ASN A 173 24.38 8.10 7.92
CA ASN A 173 23.86 9.02 8.96
C ASN A 173 22.73 9.98 8.51
N TRP A 174 22.73 10.41 7.25
CA TRP A 174 21.73 11.35 6.72
C TRP A 174 20.58 10.67 5.96
N ALA A 175 20.64 9.35 5.74
CA ALA A 175 19.60 8.64 5.00
C ALA A 175 18.26 8.69 5.75
N TRP A 176 18.24 8.36 7.05
CA TRP A 176 17.02 8.39 7.85
C TRP A 176 16.38 9.79 7.92
N PRO A 177 17.09 10.87 8.31
CA PRO A 177 16.51 12.23 8.29
C PRO A 177 16.01 12.68 6.92
N THR A 178 16.67 12.24 5.84
CA THR A 178 16.26 12.57 4.47
C THR A 178 14.96 11.86 4.10
N LEU A 179 14.84 10.58 4.44
CA LEU A 179 13.60 9.83 4.24
C LEU A 179 12.44 10.46 5.03
N GLU A 180 12.68 10.87 6.28
CA GLU A 180 11.67 11.56 7.09
C GLU A 180 11.25 12.88 6.45
N THR A 181 12.22 13.69 6.04
CA THR A 181 11.97 14.97 5.37
C THR A 181 11.16 14.79 4.09
N LEU A 182 11.55 13.85 3.22
CA LEU A 182 10.83 13.55 1.99
C LEU A 182 9.40 13.02 2.25
N HIS A 183 9.22 12.20 3.29
CA HIS A 183 7.91 11.71 3.71
C HIS A 183 7.00 12.85 4.21
N PHE A 184 7.54 13.82 4.95
CA PHE A 184 6.79 15.00 5.40
C PHE A 184 6.47 15.98 4.26
N ILE A 185 7.39 16.15 3.31
CA ILE A 185 7.13 16.92 2.08
C ILE A 185 5.98 16.28 1.31
N GLY A 186 6.04 14.97 1.07
CA GLY A 186 4.98 14.26 0.36
C GLY A 186 3.64 14.33 1.10
N LEU A 187 3.64 14.20 2.43
CA LEU A 187 2.44 14.37 3.26
C LEU A 187 1.86 15.78 3.11
N SER A 188 2.70 16.81 3.17
CA SER A 188 2.29 18.22 3.00
C SER A 188 1.67 18.47 1.63
N MET A 189 2.20 17.85 0.59
CA MET A 189 1.67 17.96 -0.78
C MET A 189 0.30 17.30 -0.92
N ILE A 190 0.13 16.07 -0.43
CA ILE A 190 -1.16 15.37 -0.45
C ILE A 190 -2.21 16.17 0.33
N LEU A 191 -1.87 16.57 1.55
CA LEU A 191 -2.78 17.29 2.43
C LEU A 191 -3.13 18.67 1.90
N GLY A 192 -2.17 19.41 1.33
CA GLY A 192 -2.45 20.70 0.71
C GLY A 192 -3.49 20.59 -0.41
N VAL A 193 -3.34 19.60 -1.29
CA VAL A 193 -4.31 19.37 -2.37
C VAL A 193 -5.65 18.89 -1.83
N ALA A 194 -5.64 17.91 -0.92
CA ALA A 194 -6.85 17.35 -0.32
C ALA A 194 -7.63 18.41 0.48
N LEU A 195 -6.95 19.28 1.22
CA LEU A 195 -7.56 20.34 2.01
C LEU A 195 -8.35 21.30 1.12
N ILE A 196 -7.77 21.79 0.02
CA ILE A 196 -8.45 22.73 -0.88
C ILE A 196 -9.67 22.07 -1.54
N VAL A 197 -9.54 20.81 -1.97
CA VAL A 197 -10.67 20.02 -2.51
C VAL A 197 -11.77 19.86 -1.47
N ASN A 198 -11.42 19.54 -0.22
CA ASN A 198 -12.37 19.37 0.87
C ASN A 198 -13.06 20.68 1.24
N LEU A 199 -12.33 21.80 1.34
CA LEU A 199 -12.90 23.13 1.58
C LEU A 199 -13.87 23.56 0.47
N ARG A 200 -13.56 23.22 -0.79
CA ARG A 200 -14.47 23.44 -1.92
C ARG A 200 -15.75 22.61 -1.78
N MET A 201 -15.62 21.34 -1.40
CA MET A 201 -16.75 20.41 -1.29
C MET A 201 -17.66 20.74 -0.10
N LEU A 202 -17.09 21.19 1.03
CA LEU A 202 -17.85 21.64 2.20
C LEU A 202 -18.56 22.99 1.99
N GLY A 203 -18.21 23.71 0.92
CA GLY A 203 -18.82 24.99 0.58
C GLY A 203 -18.18 26.19 1.27
N ILE A 204 -16.95 26.06 1.79
CA ILE A 204 -16.16 27.18 2.31
C ILE A 204 -15.49 27.93 1.16
N ALA A 205 -14.95 27.19 0.18
CA ALA A 205 -14.26 27.75 -0.98
C ALA A 205 -15.07 27.63 -2.29
N LYS A 206 -16.38 27.93 -2.27
CA LYS A 206 -17.32 27.68 -3.39
C LYS A 206 -16.92 28.31 -4.73
N ASN A 207 -16.18 29.40 -4.70
CA ASN A 207 -15.78 30.15 -5.90
C ASN A 207 -14.62 29.49 -6.67
N ILE A 208 -13.93 28.51 -6.07
CA ILE A 208 -12.88 27.77 -6.75
C ILE A 208 -13.52 26.78 -7.74
N SER A 209 -13.16 26.87 -9.01
CA SER A 209 -13.61 25.91 -10.02
C SER A 209 -12.91 24.57 -9.86
N PHE A 210 -13.61 23.47 -10.16
CA PHE A 210 -12.98 22.13 -10.17
C PHE A 210 -11.88 22.00 -11.22
N SER A 211 -11.91 22.80 -12.28
CA SER A 211 -10.81 22.90 -13.25
C SER A 211 -9.51 23.40 -12.60
N ALA A 212 -9.58 24.40 -11.71
CA ALA A 212 -8.42 24.85 -10.94
C ALA A 212 -7.90 23.76 -10.00
N LEU A 213 -8.80 23.00 -9.35
CA LEU A 213 -8.44 21.88 -8.48
C LEU A 213 -7.78 20.73 -9.25
N HIS A 214 -8.24 20.43 -10.47
CA HIS A 214 -7.61 19.43 -11.33
C HIS A 214 -6.14 19.74 -11.65
N ARG A 215 -5.75 21.02 -11.71
CA ARG A 215 -4.34 21.42 -11.90
C ARG A 215 -3.47 21.13 -10.68
N LEU A 216 -4.05 21.01 -9.50
CA LEU A 216 -3.35 20.71 -8.25
C LEU A 216 -3.15 19.21 -8.02
N LEU A 217 -4.04 18.36 -8.55
CA LEU A 217 -3.95 16.90 -8.40
C LEU A 217 -2.58 16.27 -8.71
N PRO A 218 -1.81 16.65 -9.74
CA PRO A 218 -0.46 16.07 -9.94
C PRO A 218 0.48 16.23 -8.74
N TRP A 219 0.37 17.31 -7.97
CA TRP A 219 1.14 17.47 -6.73
C TRP A 219 0.71 16.49 -5.65
N GLY A 220 -0.59 16.20 -5.56
CA GLY A 220 -1.11 15.16 -4.66
C GLY A 220 -0.61 13.77 -5.04
N ILE A 221 -0.52 13.46 -6.34
CA ILE A 221 0.04 12.19 -6.84
C ILE A 221 1.54 12.08 -6.56
N LEU A 222 2.29 13.14 -6.81
CA LEU A 222 3.72 13.19 -6.49
C LEU A 222 3.94 13.00 -4.98
N GLY A 223 3.14 13.68 -4.14
CA GLY A 223 3.21 13.52 -2.70
C GLY A 223 2.87 12.10 -2.24
N PHE A 224 1.83 11.48 -2.83
CA PHE A 224 1.50 10.07 -2.57
C PHE A 224 2.65 9.14 -2.93
N GLY A 225 3.26 9.35 -4.09
CA GLY A 225 4.43 8.59 -4.53
C GLY A 225 5.63 8.70 -3.59
N LEU A 226 5.92 9.92 -3.12
CA LEU A 226 6.96 10.16 -2.12
C LEU A 226 6.65 9.39 -0.82
N ASN A 227 5.42 9.45 -0.32
CA ASN A 227 5.03 8.82 0.93
C ASN A 227 5.05 7.30 0.86
N VAL A 228 4.56 6.70 -0.23
CA VAL A 228 4.61 5.24 -0.42
C VAL A 228 6.07 4.77 -0.51
N SER A 229 6.90 5.46 -1.31
CA SER A 229 8.30 5.09 -1.50
C SER A 229 9.10 5.18 -0.20
N THR A 230 9.03 6.33 0.48
CA THR A 230 9.73 6.53 1.76
C THR A 230 9.14 5.68 2.88
N GLY A 231 7.80 5.51 2.91
CA GLY A 231 7.11 4.62 3.85
C GLY A 231 7.56 3.17 3.72
N MET A 232 7.73 2.67 2.50
CA MET A 232 8.27 1.33 2.29
C MET A 232 9.74 1.21 2.63
N LEU A 233 10.56 2.24 2.40
CA LEU A 233 11.96 2.23 2.84
C LEU A 233 12.07 2.17 4.37
N PHE A 234 11.25 2.92 5.11
CA PHE A 234 11.17 2.78 6.57
C PHE A 234 10.79 1.37 6.98
N PHE A 235 9.72 0.85 6.39
CA PHE A 235 9.18 -0.46 6.73
C PHE A 235 10.17 -1.59 6.43
N VAL A 236 10.90 -1.50 5.32
CA VAL A 236 11.95 -2.45 4.92
C VAL A 236 13.16 -2.39 5.85
N THR A 237 13.55 -1.18 6.29
CA THR A 237 14.75 -1.00 7.12
C THR A 237 14.61 -1.66 8.49
N ILE A 238 13.48 -1.43 9.17
CA ILE A 238 13.24 -1.94 10.54
C ILE A 238 11.78 -2.44 10.67
N PRO A 239 11.40 -3.56 10.03
CA PRO A 239 9.99 -4.01 10.00
C PRO A 239 9.39 -4.27 11.38
N ASP A 240 10.19 -4.74 12.34
CA ASP A 240 9.74 -5.05 13.70
C ASP A 240 9.31 -3.81 14.49
N GLN A 241 9.98 -2.66 14.29
CA GLN A 241 9.60 -1.38 14.91
C GLN A 241 8.21 -0.93 14.48
N TYR A 242 7.78 -1.30 13.26
CA TYR A 242 6.51 -0.87 12.67
C TYR A 242 5.39 -1.89 12.92
N THR A 243 5.64 -3.18 12.71
CA THR A 243 4.64 -4.26 12.87
C THR A 243 4.22 -4.53 14.32
N GLN A 244 4.92 -3.94 15.28
CA GLN A 244 4.59 -4.03 16.70
C GLN A 244 3.99 -2.72 17.25
N ASN A 245 3.91 -1.68 16.42
CA ASN A 245 3.50 -0.35 16.84
C ASN A 245 1.98 -0.17 16.71
N LEU A 246 1.31 0.00 17.85
CA LEU A 246 -0.15 0.22 17.88
C LEU A 246 -0.57 1.46 17.08
N SER A 247 0.23 2.53 17.15
CA SER A 247 -0.04 3.77 16.43
C SER A 247 -0.03 3.52 14.91
N LEU A 248 0.93 2.73 14.41
CA LEU A 248 0.94 2.34 13.01
C LEU A 248 -0.30 1.49 12.66
N HIS A 249 -0.70 0.54 13.51
CA HIS A 249 -1.86 -0.30 13.25
C HIS A 249 -3.13 0.53 13.03
N ILE A 250 -3.36 1.50 13.93
CA ILE A 250 -4.50 2.41 13.82
C ILE A 250 -4.36 3.29 12.57
N LYS A 251 -3.17 3.84 12.31
CA LYS A 251 -2.89 4.63 11.10
C LYS A 251 -3.22 3.85 9.83
N MET A 252 -2.84 2.57 9.76
CA MET A 252 -3.12 1.71 8.60
C MET A 252 -4.62 1.48 8.42
N ILE A 253 -5.37 1.21 9.50
CA ILE A 253 -6.84 1.06 9.42
C ILE A 253 -7.48 2.35 8.91
N LEU A 254 -7.09 3.51 9.44
CA LEU A 254 -7.59 4.80 8.99
C LEU A 254 -7.24 5.08 7.52
N MET A 255 -6.03 4.70 7.09
CA MET A 255 -5.58 4.81 5.70
C MET A 255 -6.42 3.93 4.75
N MET A 256 -6.74 2.69 5.16
CA MET A 256 -7.61 1.81 4.38
C MET A 256 -8.99 2.42 4.18
N ILE A 257 -9.59 2.92 5.26
CA ILE A 257 -10.90 3.59 5.20
C ILE A 257 -10.81 4.86 4.35
N ALA A 258 -9.73 5.63 4.46
CA ALA A 258 -9.51 6.83 3.64
C ALA A 258 -9.37 6.49 2.15
N GLY A 259 -8.67 5.40 1.82
CA GLY A 259 -8.56 4.89 0.45
C GLY A 259 -9.92 4.54 -0.15
N VAL A 260 -10.75 3.80 0.59
CA VAL A 260 -12.14 3.50 0.19
C VAL A 260 -12.97 4.79 0.04
N ASN A 261 -12.78 5.75 0.94
CA ASN A 261 -13.49 7.03 0.86
C ASN A 261 -13.08 7.84 -0.39
N ILE A 262 -11.79 7.82 -0.77
CA ILE A 262 -11.31 8.45 -2.00
C ILE A 262 -11.91 7.78 -3.24
N LEU A 263 -12.17 6.46 -3.22
CA LEU A 263 -12.80 5.77 -4.33
C LEU A 263 -14.15 6.40 -4.71
N TYR A 264 -14.93 6.89 -3.74
CA TYR A 264 -16.16 7.66 -4.01
C TYR A 264 -15.89 8.83 -4.96
N PHE A 265 -14.90 9.67 -4.64
CA PHE A 265 -14.58 10.81 -5.49
C PHE A 265 -14.00 10.41 -6.84
N THR A 266 -13.44 9.21 -7.00
CA THR A 266 -12.94 8.70 -8.29
C THR A 266 -14.01 8.04 -9.15
N MET A 267 -15.01 7.40 -8.55
CA MET A 267 -16.05 6.67 -9.26
C MET A 267 -17.24 7.56 -9.66
N PHE A 268 -17.57 8.56 -8.85
CA PHE A 268 -18.69 9.46 -9.11
C PHE A 268 -18.23 10.77 -9.75
N GLU A 269 -18.87 11.14 -10.86
CA GLU A 269 -18.58 12.38 -11.58
C GLU A 269 -19.32 13.60 -11.01
N GLU A 270 -20.44 13.40 -10.29
CA GLU A 270 -21.27 14.47 -9.73
C GLU A 270 -20.47 15.52 -8.95
N PRO A 271 -19.56 15.14 -8.03
CA PRO A 271 -18.79 16.12 -7.26
C PRO A 271 -17.87 16.99 -8.13
N TRP A 272 -17.53 16.55 -9.35
CA TRP A 272 -16.57 17.20 -10.24
C TRP A 272 -17.23 18.07 -11.32
N LYS A 273 -18.55 17.95 -11.48
CA LYS A 273 -19.35 18.76 -12.41
C LYS A 273 -19.84 20.08 -11.80
N LEU A 274 -19.54 20.32 -10.52
CA LEU A 274 -19.94 21.53 -9.80
C LEU A 274 -19.28 22.78 -10.38
N GLY A 275 -20.11 23.74 -10.80
CA GLY A 275 -19.67 25.06 -11.22
C GLY A 275 -19.26 25.96 -10.06
N PRO A 276 -18.59 27.11 -10.31
CA PRO A 276 -18.32 28.10 -9.28
C PRO A 276 -19.61 28.54 -8.57
N GLY A 277 -19.58 28.67 -7.25
CA GLY A 277 -20.73 29.07 -6.43
C GLY A 277 -21.74 27.95 -6.12
N GLN A 278 -21.69 26.82 -6.83
CA GLN A 278 -22.62 25.71 -6.60
C GLN A 278 -22.26 24.90 -5.34
N ASP A 279 -23.30 24.51 -4.60
CA ASP A 279 -23.21 23.63 -3.45
C ASP A 279 -23.09 22.17 -3.87
N ALA A 280 -22.22 21.44 -3.17
CA ALA A 280 -22.15 19.99 -3.29
C ALA A 280 -23.35 19.33 -2.60
N SER A 281 -23.70 18.13 -3.07
CA SER A 281 -24.72 17.28 -2.44
C SER A 281 -24.41 17.01 -0.96
N ALA A 282 -25.45 16.79 -0.15
CA ALA A 282 -25.28 16.47 1.28
C ALA A 282 -24.41 15.22 1.50
N ARG A 283 -24.56 14.21 0.62
CA ARG A 283 -23.70 13.01 0.62
C ARG A 283 -22.23 13.38 0.40
N ALA A 284 -21.91 14.20 -0.60
CA ALA A 284 -20.53 14.62 -0.85
C ALA A 284 -19.93 15.40 0.33
N LYS A 285 -20.74 16.23 1.02
CA LYS A 285 -20.32 16.92 2.25
C LYS A 285 -19.99 15.93 3.37
N VAL A 286 -20.83 14.93 3.63
CA VAL A 286 -20.57 13.89 4.65
C VAL A 286 -19.29 13.11 4.34
N VAL A 287 -19.15 12.61 3.12
CA VAL A 287 -17.97 11.88 2.62
C VAL A 287 -16.70 12.71 2.82
N THR A 288 -16.78 14.01 2.52
CA THR A 288 -15.67 14.97 2.72
C THR A 288 -15.31 15.13 4.19
N THR A 289 -16.30 15.34 5.06
CA THR A 289 -16.07 15.47 6.50
C THR A 289 -15.40 14.21 7.06
N VAL A 290 -15.88 13.03 6.67
CA VAL A 290 -15.25 11.75 7.05
C VAL A 290 -13.81 11.69 6.53
N THR A 291 -13.56 12.14 5.29
CA THR A 291 -12.20 12.19 4.72
C THR A 291 -11.27 13.06 5.59
N VAL A 292 -11.72 14.25 5.99
CA VAL A 292 -10.94 15.16 6.84
C VAL A 292 -10.63 14.51 8.20
N LEU A 293 -11.62 13.91 8.86
CA LEU A 293 -11.43 13.24 10.15
C LEU A 293 -10.45 12.06 10.06
N LEU A 294 -10.53 11.26 8.99
CA LEU A 294 -9.60 10.16 8.74
C LEU A 294 -8.17 10.68 8.57
N TRP A 295 -7.97 11.73 7.78
CA TRP A 295 -6.64 12.32 7.59
C TRP A 295 -6.06 12.92 8.87
N VAL A 296 -6.88 13.59 9.69
CA VAL A 296 -6.45 14.06 11.02
C VAL A 296 -5.97 12.90 11.87
N GLY A 297 -6.72 11.79 11.90
CA GLY A 297 -6.30 10.57 12.60
C GLY A 297 -5.01 9.97 12.04
N VAL A 298 -4.88 9.85 10.71
CA VAL A 298 -3.66 9.34 10.04
C VAL A 298 -2.43 10.16 10.42
N ILE A 299 -2.54 11.50 10.46
CA ILE A 299 -1.45 12.40 10.85
C ILE A 299 -1.14 12.24 12.33
N TYR A 300 -2.16 12.25 13.18
CA TYR A 300 -2.01 12.12 14.63
C TYR A 300 -1.28 10.81 14.99
N PHE A 301 -1.80 9.67 14.53
CA PHE A 301 -1.18 8.38 14.78
C PHE A 301 0.16 8.19 14.03
N GLY A 302 0.38 8.89 12.92
CA GLY A 302 1.70 8.97 12.30
C GLY A 302 2.72 9.69 13.19
N ARG A 303 2.35 10.82 13.80
CA ARG A 303 3.24 11.57 14.69
C ARG A 303 3.43 10.90 16.04
N MET A 304 2.44 10.14 16.49
CA MET A 304 2.45 9.45 17.78
C MET A 304 3.17 8.09 17.78
N MET A 305 3.76 7.65 16.67
CA MET A 305 4.52 6.39 16.63
C MET A 305 5.60 6.29 17.73
N PRO A 306 6.41 7.34 18.02
CA PRO A 306 7.42 7.28 19.08
C PRO A 306 6.81 7.23 20.49
N PHE A 307 5.66 7.88 20.70
CA PHE A 307 5.08 8.10 22.02
C PHE A 307 4.10 7.00 22.45
N ILE A 308 3.26 6.51 21.53
CA ILE A 308 2.22 5.51 21.81
C ILE A 308 2.72 4.09 21.51
N GLY A 309 3.59 3.95 20.50
CA GLY A 309 4.07 2.64 20.07
C GLY A 309 5.55 2.39 20.32
N ASN A 310 6.21 3.24 21.12
CA ASN A 310 7.60 3.08 21.56
C ASN A 310 8.61 2.88 20.41
N SER A 311 8.43 3.58 19.29
CA SER A 311 9.30 3.44 18.11
C SER A 311 10.58 4.27 18.19
N PHE A 312 11.32 4.21 19.30
CA PHE A 312 12.67 4.76 19.42
C PHE A 312 13.72 3.71 19.06
#